data_AF-A0A8H9FA52-F1
#
_entry.id   AF-A0A8H9FA52-F1
#
_cell.length_a   1.000
_cell.length_b   1.000
_cell.length_c   1.000
_cell.angle_alpha   90.00
_cell.angle_beta   90.00
_cell.angle_gamma   90.00
#
_symmetry.space_group_name_H-M   'P 1'
#
loop_
_entity.id
_entity.type
_entity.pdbx_description
1 polymer ?
#
loop_
_entity_poly.entity_id
_entity_poly.type
_entity_poly.pdbx_seq_one_letter_code
_entity_poly.pdbx_strand_id
1 'polypeptide(L)'
;MYDLIKKADVFVENIAPGSAERNGFGWEKLHAMNPKLIYASLKGFNEGSRFEDVKDFEPVAQSAGGAASATGWNEGKTNVPTQSTALGDSNSGMHLTIVF
;
A
#
# COMPACT_ATOMS: atom_id res chain seq x y z
N MET A 1 -0.37 23.26 2.46
CA MET A 1 -0.77 21.84 2.64
C MET A 1 -1.81 21.68 3.74
N TYR A 2 -1.56 22.08 4.99
CA TYR A 2 -2.55 21.93 6.07
C TYR A 2 -3.90 22.63 5.82
N ASP A 3 -3.92 23.76 5.09
CA ASP A 3 -5.19 24.41 4.73
C ASP A 3 -6.02 23.61 3.71
N LEU A 4 -5.40 22.71 2.94
CA LEU A 4 -6.11 21.73 2.13
C LEU A 4 -6.68 20.63 3.02
N ILE A 5 -5.90 20.10 3.97
CA ILE A 5 -6.33 19.06 4.90
C ILE A 5 -7.57 19.48 5.71
N LYS A 6 -7.64 20.74 6.16
CA LYS A 6 -8.80 21.27 6.89
C LYS A 6 -10.11 21.25 6.08
N LYS A 7 -10.03 21.17 4.75
CA LYS A 7 -11.17 21.21 3.83
C LYS A 7 -11.37 19.88 3.08
N ALA A 8 -10.43 18.95 3.19
CA ALA A 8 -10.48 17.68 2.50
C ALA A 8 -11.38 16.69 3.25
N ASP A 9 -12.10 15.87 2.49
CA ASP A 9 -12.83 14.73 3.02
C ASP A 9 -11.92 13.51 3.18
N VAL A 10 -10.99 13.31 2.24
CA VAL A 10 -10.09 12.15 2.18
C VAL A 10 -8.65 12.60 1.97
N PHE A 11 -7.73 12.00 2.72
CA PHE A 11 -6.29 12.07 2.49
C PHE A 11 -5.75 10.66 2.23
N VAL A 12 -5.06 10.48 1.10
CA VAL A 12 -4.49 9.19 0.71
C VAL A 12 -2.98 9.29 0.61
N GLU A 13 -2.27 8.32 1.17
CA GLU A 13 -0.82 8.19 0.99
C GLU A 13 -0.38 6.73 0.82
N ASN A 14 0.66 6.55 0.01
CA ASN A 14 1.30 5.27 -0.26
C ASN A 14 2.84 5.37 -0.13
N ILE A 15 3.33 6.25 0.74
CA ILE A 15 4.77 6.44 0.92
C ILE A 15 5.33 5.41 1.91
N ALA A 16 6.67 5.28 1.93
CA ALA A 16 7.35 4.26 2.73
C ALA A 16 6.94 4.32 4.22
N PRO A 17 6.89 3.17 4.93
CA PRO A 17 6.52 3.08 6.34
C PRO A 17 7.16 4.17 7.23
N GLY A 18 6.35 4.76 8.10
CA GLY A 18 6.74 5.85 8.99
C GLY A 18 7.02 7.20 8.30
N SER A 19 6.94 7.29 6.96
CA SER A 19 7.31 8.55 6.27
C SER A 19 6.25 9.63 6.45
N ALA A 20 4.97 9.29 6.52
CA ALA A 20 3.92 10.28 6.72
C ALA A 20 4.10 10.97 8.08
N GLU A 21 4.37 10.18 9.13
CA GLU A 21 4.63 10.63 10.49
C GLU A 21 5.85 11.55 10.54
N ARG A 22 6.99 11.12 9.97
CA ARG A 22 8.22 11.93 9.91
C ARG A 22 8.04 13.25 9.17
N ASN A 23 7.18 13.29 8.16
CA ASN A 23 6.88 14.50 7.39
C ASN A 23 5.76 15.35 8.00
N GLY A 24 5.21 14.96 9.15
CA GLY A 24 4.18 15.72 9.86
C GLY A 24 2.76 15.54 9.30
N PHE A 25 2.51 14.45 8.57
CA PHE A 25 1.23 14.06 8.00
C PHE A 25 0.69 12.74 8.58
N GLY A 26 1.19 12.30 9.74
CA GLY A 26 0.66 11.10 10.41
C GLY A 26 -0.78 11.28 10.91
N TRP A 27 -1.47 10.15 11.11
CA TRP A 27 -2.86 10.06 11.52
C TRP A 27 -3.23 10.99 12.69
N GLU A 28 -2.55 10.83 13.83
CA GLU A 28 -2.86 11.59 15.06
C GLU A 28 -2.92 13.10 14.83
N LYS A 29 -1.96 13.62 14.05
CA LYS A 29 -1.86 15.05 13.77
C LYS A 29 -2.94 15.54 12.80
N LEU A 30 -3.19 14.79 11.73
CA LEU A 30 -4.19 15.20 10.74
C LEU A 30 -5.61 15.04 11.29
N HIS A 31 -5.87 13.98 12.05
CA HIS A 31 -7.15 13.74 12.69
C HIS A 31 -7.47 14.81 13.74
N ALA A 32 -6.48 15.21 14.56
CA ALA A 32 -6.65 16.32 15.49
C ALA A 32 -6.98 17.65 14.77
N MET A 33 -6.48 17.85 13.55
CA MET A 33 -6.74 19.05 12.75
C MET A 33 -8.11 19.01 12.04
N ASN A 34 -8.52 17.86 11.54
CA ASN A 34 -9.79 17.63 10.89
C ASN A 34 -10.37 16.27 11.32
N PRO A 35 -11.20 16.22 12.37
CA PRO A 35 -11.76 14.97 12.89
C PRO A 35 -12.71 14.24 11.92
N LYS A 36 -13.15 14.90 10.84
CA LYS A 36 -13.97 14.30 9.79
C LYS A 36 -13.14 13.69 8.66
N LEU A 37 -11.83 13.93 8.65
CA LEU A 37 -10.94 13.45 7.60
C LEU A 37 -10.86 11.92 7.63
N ILE A 38 -11.11 11.31 6.47
CA ILE A 38 -10.78 9.92 6.23
C ILE A 38 -9.31 9.84 5.84
N TYR A 39 -8.52 9.08 6.60
CA TYR A 39 -7.11 8.86 6.34
C TYR A 39 -6.89 7.47 5.77
N ALA A 40 -6.36 7.41 4.56
CA ALA A 40 -6.13 6.19 3.81
C ALA A 40 -4.63 5.96 3.63
N SER A 41 -4.12 4.87 4.21
CA SER A 41 -2.73 4.45 4.09
C SER A 41 -2.65 3.17 3.28
N LEU A 42 -1.85 3.18 2.22
CA LEU A 42 -1.49 1.99 1.48
C LEU A 42 -0.03 1.64 1.78
N LYS A 43 0.20 0.41 2.24
CA LYS A 43 1.52 -0.14 2.56
C LYS A 43 1.60 -1.54 1.96
N GLY A 44 2.82 -2.00 1.68
CA GLY A 44 3.02 -3.36 1.15
C GLY A 44 2.70 -4.46 2.15
N PHE A 45 3.02 -4.21 3.42
CA PHE A 45 2.80 -5.15 4.50
C PHE A 45 2.00 -4.48 5.62
N ASN A 46 1.16 -5.27 6.28
CA ASN A 46 0.37 -4.82 7.42
C ASN A 46 1.27 -4.46 8.61
N GLU A 47 0.79 -3.56 9.45
CA GLU A 47 1.37 -3.28 10.77
C GLU A 47 1.46 -4.58 11.60
N GLY A 48 2.58 -4.78 12.28
CA GLY A 48 2.89 -5.99 13.05
C GLY A 48 3.37 -7.17 12.20
N SER A 49 3.44 -7.03 10.88
CA SER A 49 4.12 -8.00 10.02
C SER A 49 5.63 -7.97 10.28
N ARG A 50 6.29 -9.13 10.20
CA ARG A 50 7.77 -9.20 10.18
C ARG A 50 8.41 -8.41 9.02
N PHE A 51 7.61 -7.96 8.07
CA PHE A 51 8.01 -7.18 6.90
C PHE A 51 7.45 -5.75 6.91
N GLU A 52 6.91 -5.26 8.03
CA GLU A 52 6.22 -3.96 8.11
C GLU A 52 7.07 -2.77 7.61
N ASP A 53 8.39 -2.82 7.82
CA ASP A 53 9.33 -1.78 7.40
C ASP A 53 9.93 -1.99 5.99
N VAL A 54 9.53 -3.06 5.30
CA VAL A 54 10.04 -3.38 3.97
C VAL A 54 9.36 -2.51 2.92
N LYS A 55 10.17 -1.90 2.03
CA LYS A 55 9.65 -1.24 0.84
C LYS A 55 9.13 -2.28 -0.13
N ASP A 56 7.88 -2.11 -0.52
CA ASP A 56 7.19 -3.00 -1.44
C ASP A 56 6.84 -2.24 -2.72
N PHE A 57 6.97 -2.94 -3.83
CA PHE A 57 6.59 -2.53 -5.17
C PHE A 57 6.02 -3.78 -5.86
N GLU A 58 5.22 -3.60 -6.91
CA GLU A 58 4.50 -4.66 -7.63
C GLU A 58 5.12 -6.09 -7.60
N PRO A 59 6.37 -6.33 -8.03
CA PRO A 59 7.00 -7.67 -7.95
C PRO A 59 7.04 -8.32 -6.56
N VAL A 60 7.33 -7.52 -5.54
CA VAL A 60 7.50 -7.97 -4.17
C VAL A 60 6.13 -8.33 -3.59
N ALA A 61 5.11 -7.53 -3.83
CA ALA A 61 3.72 -7.81 -3.49
C ALA A 61 3.22 -9.13 -4.11
N GLN A 62 3.45 -9.35 -5.41
CA GLN A 62 3.08 -10.61 -6.07
C GLN A 62 3.80 -11.82 -5.48
N SER A 63 5.06 -11.65 -5.09
CA SER A 63 5.86 -12.70 -4.47
C SER A 63 5.39 -13.00 -3.05
N ALA A 64 5.14 -11.96 -2.25
CA ALA A 64 4.65 -12.08 -0.88
C ALA A 64 3.23 -12.65 -0.80
N GLY A 65 2.36 -12.27 -1.73
CA GLY A 65 0.98 -12.75 -1.84
C GLY A 65 0.83 -14.13 -2.48
N GLY A 66 1.93 -14.78 -2.88
CA GLY A 66 1.92 -16.13 -3.47
C GLY A 66 1.53 -16.20 -4.95
N ALA A 67 1.11 -15.09 -5.56
CA ALA A 67 0.74 -15.04 -6.98
C ALA A 67 1.90 -15.48 -7.88
N ALA A 68 3.11 -14.99 -7.62
CA ALA A 68 4.29 -15.39 -8.40
C ALA A 68 4.57 -16.90 -8.27
N SER A 69 4.39 -17.49 -7.08
CA SER A 69 4.60 -18.92 -6.87
C SER A 69 3.58 -19.80 -7.61
N ALA A 70 2.37 -19.27 -7.85
CA ALA A 70 1.29 -19.99 -8.50
C ALA A 70 1.20 -19.70 -10.02
N THR A 71 2.02 -18.79 -10.54
CA THR A 71 1.92 -18.30 -11.93
C THR A 71 3.20 -18.60 -12.69
N GLY A 72 3.09 -19.43 -13.73
CA GLY A 72 4.24 -19.90 -14.52
C GLY A 72 4.18 -21.40 -14.67
N TRP A 73 5.15 -21.98 -15.39
CA TRP A 73 5.15 -23.41 -15.70
C TRP A 73 6.01 -24.16 -14.68
N ASN A 74 5.57 -25.35 -14.27
CA ASN A 74 6.31 -26.19 -13.33
C ASN A 74 7.41 -27.04 -13.99
N GLU A 75 7.50 -27.02 -15.33
CA GLU A 75 8.43 -27.81 -16.13
C GLU A 75 8.85 -27.05 -17.40
N GLY A 76 9.90 -27.54 -18.06
CA GLY A 76 10.39 -26.99 -19.33
C GLY A 76 11.41 -25.86 -19.15
N LYS A 77 11.88 -25.30 -20.28
CA LYS A 77 12.95 -24.28 -20.31
C LYS A 77 12.57 -22.93 -19.66
N THR A 78 11.29 -22.74 -19.37
CA THR A 78 10.71 -21.53 -18.75
C THR A 78 10.09 -21.84 -17.39
N ASN A 79 10.62 -22.82 -16.65
CA ASN A 79 10.20 -23.16 -15.30
C ASN A 79 10.68 -22.11 -14.28
N VAL A 80 10.13 -20.90 -14.40
CA VAL A 80 10.38 -19.78 -13.50
C VAL A 80 9.05 -19.09 -13.16
N PRO A 81 8.90 -18.57 -11.93
CA PRO A 81 7.80 -17.69 -11.57
C PRO A 81 7.65 -16.54 -12.58
N THR A 82 6.42 -16.30 -13.02
CA THR A 82 6.08 -15.18 -13.90
C THR A 82 5.17 -14.20 -13.18
N GLN A 83 5.21 -12.95 -13.63
CA GLN A 83 4.33 -11.91 -13.12
C GLN A 83 3.14 -11.75 -14.06
N SER A 84 1.99 -11.46 -13.47
CA SER A 84 0.77 -11.13 -14.22
C SER A 84 0.63 -9.61 -14.34
N THR A 85 -0.60 -9.13 -14.52
CA THR A 85 -0.99 -7.72 -14.42
C THR A 85 -0.66 -7.12 -13.04
N ALA A 86 -0.99 -5.83 -12.84
CA ALA A 86 -0.70 -5.06 -11.63
C ALA A 86 -1.53 -5.50 -10.39
N LEU A 87 -1.23 -6.69 -9.87
CA LEU A 87 -1.85 -7.30 -8.69
C LEU A 87 -1.40 -6.65 -7.37
N GLY A 88 -0.22 -6.03 -7.34
CA GLY A 88 0.32 -5.31 -6.19
C GLY A 88 -0.03 -3.82 -6.15
N ASP A 89 -0.02 -3.15 -7.31
CA ASP A 89 -0.19 -1.70 -7.43
C ASP A 89 -1.67 -1.35 -7.63
N SER A 90 -2.16 -1.54 -8.86
CA SER A 90 -3.52 -1.11 -9.25
C SER A 90 -4.58 -1.84 -8.44
N ASN A 91 -4.40 -3.15 -8.24
CA ASN A 91 -5.31 -3.96 -7.44
C ASN A 91 -5.38 -3.50 -5.97
N SER A 92 -4.26 -3.15 -5.34
CA SER A 92 -4.28 -2.63 -3.96
C SER A 92 -4.95 -1.25 -3.88
N GLY A 93 -4.77 -0.39 -4.89
CA GLY A 93 -5.51 0.87 -5.01
C GLY A 93 -7.02 0.66 -5.13
N MET A 94 -7.46 -0.35 -5.91
CA MET A 94 -8.87 -0.72 -6.01
C MET A 94 -9.41 -1.22 -4.66
N HIS A 95 -8.66 -2.03 -3.91
CA HIS A 95 -9.05 -2.45 -2.57
C HIS A 95 -9.19 -1.27 -1.61
N LEU A 96 -8.27 -0.31 -1.65
CA LEU A 96 -8.34 0.89 -0.84
C LEU A 96 -9.58 1.73 -1.17
N THR A 97 -10.03 1.73 -2.43
CA THR A 97 -11.22 2.49 -2.84
C THR A 97 -12.53 1.92 -2.28
N ILE A 98 -12.57 0.62 -1.94
CA ILE A 98 -13.79 -0.04 -1.43
C ILE A 98 -14.15 0.44 -0.02
N VAL A 99 -13.16 0.86 0.77
CA VAL A 99 -13.34 1.16 2.21
C VAL A 99 -13.78 2.60 2.49
N PHE A 100 -14.21 3.34 1.45
CA PHE A 100 -14.79 4.69 1.53
C PHE A 100 -16.22 4.71 0.99
#